data_AF-A0A7K6UGI4-F1
#
_entry.id   AF-A0A7K6UGI4-F1
#
_cell.length_a   1.000
_cell.length_b   1.000
_cell.length_c   1.000
_cell.angle_alpha   90.00
_cell.angle_beta   90.00
_cell.angle_gamma   90.00
#
_symmetry.space_group_name_H-M   'P 1'
#
loop_
_entity.id
_entity.type
_entity.pdbx_description
1 polymer ?
#
loop_
_entity_poly.entity_id
_entity_poly.type
_entity_poly.pdbx_seq_one_letter_code
_entity_poly.pdbx_strand_id
1 'polypeptide(L)'
;GRLETSDCESLGSASGSEGEAEYAEGASLPDLDLLHDPEDELLCANLMDLVQATLGRAPLGAKRCSRLLMPAQLLAQVRTELLRLACSEPCGLRGALLDLCVEHGKACHDVGHIAVDPAVVPTFQLTLVLRLDSRLWPKIQGLFSSGPAFAPLKLSTGFRVIKKKLYSSEQLLIEEC
;
A
#
# COMPACT_ATOMS: atom_id res chain seq x y z
N GLY A 1 59.93 -0.21 -22.69
CA GLY A 1 59.57 0.68 -23.82
C GLY A 1 58.66 1.73 -23.26
N ARG A 2 59.02 3.01 -23.26
CA ARG A 2 59.06 3.95 -24.39
C ARG A 2 57.64 4.33 -24.85
N LEU A 3 57.33 5.60 -24.61
CA LEU A 3 56.18 6.40 -25.06
C LEU A 3 55.75 6.10 -26.49
N GLU A 4 54.44 6.20 -26.77
CA GLU A 4 53.91 6.94 -27.93
C GLU A 4 52.58 7.62 -27.58
N THR A 5 52.60 8.95 -27.59
CA THR A 5 51.45 9.86 -27.65
C THR A 5 51.05 10.04 -29.12
N SER A 6 49.77 10.12 -29.42
CA SER A 6 49.30 10.52 -30.76
C SER A 6 48.11 11.47 -30.65
N ASP A 7 48.43 12.76 -30.73
CA ASP A 7 47.49 13.83 -31.04
C ASP A 7 47.28 13.87 -32.57
N CYS A 8 46.04 14.06 -33.02
CA CYS A 8 45.77 14.50 -34.38
C CYS A 8 44.65 15.55 -34.34
N GLU A 9 44.98 16.73 -34.87
CA GLU A 9 44.19 17.95 -34.85
C GLU A 9 43.12 17.99 -35.96
N SER A 10 42.13 18.85 -35.70
CA SER A 10 40.95 19.23 -36.49
C SER A 10 41.18 19.58 -37.97
N LEU A 11 40.09 19.53 -38.77
CA LEU A 11 39.44 20.71 -39.38
C LEU A 11 38.28 20.29 -40.31
N GLY A 12 37.16 21.02 -40.24
CA GLY A 12 36.09 20.91 -41.23
C GLY A 12 34.77 21.57 -40.82
N SER A 13 34.69 22.90 -40.94
CA SER A 13 33.44 23.66 -40.86
C SER A 13 32.60 23.49 -42.12
N ALA A 14 31.29 23.26 -41.99
CA ALA A 14 30.31 23.68 -42.99
C ALA A 14 28.92 23.87 -42.34
N SER A 15 28.28 24.95 -42.77
CA SER A 15 27.06 25.57 -42.24
C SER A 15 25.78 24.75 -42.38
N GLY A 16 24.87 24.98 -41.42
CA GLY A 16 23.48 25.35 -41.71
C GLY A 16 22.48 24.22 -41.92
N SER A 17 21.68 23.94 -40.89
CA SER A 17 20.23 23.85 -41.05
C SER A 17 19.58 24.07 -39.69
N GLU A 18 18.72 25.09 -39.64
CA GLU A 18 17.77 25.31 -38.56
C GLU A 18 16.82 24.12 -38.48
N GLY A 19 16.45 23.75 -37.26
CA GLY A 19 15.62 22.60 -36.96
C GLY A 19 15.40 22.52 -35.46
N GLU A 20 14.56 23.41 -34.95
CA GLU A 20 13.91 23.27 -33.65
C GLU A 20 13.21 21.91 -33.57
N ALA A 21 13.59 21.10 -32.58
CA ALA A 21 12.72 20.10 -32.00
C ALA A 21 13.09 19.98 -30.52
N GLU A 22 12.26 20.58 -29.67
CA GLU A 22 12.22 20.34 -28.23
C GLU A 22 12.24 18.84 -27.95
N TYR A 23 13.35 18.35 -27.39
CA TYR A 23 13.38 17.07 -26.70
C TYR A 23 12.75 17.29 -25.33
N ALA A 24 11.42 17.41 -25.32
CA ALA A 24 10.66 17.26 -24.09
C ALA A 24 10.91 15.83 -23.59
N GLU A 25 11.76 15.72 -22.59
CA GLU A 25 12.00 14.51 -21.79
C GLU A 25 10.72 14.17 -21.03
N GLY A 26 9.75 13.63 -21.76
CA GLY A 26 8.61 12.94 -21.20
C GLY A 26 9.10 11.57 -20.75
N ALA A 27 9.60 11.48 -19.52
CA ALA A 27 9.69 10.21 -18.83
C ALA A 27 8.27 9.64 -18.73
N SER A 28 7.87 8.86 -19.74
CA SER A 28 6.69 8.01 -19.64
C SER A 28 6.96 7.08 -18.47
N LEU A 29 6.19 7.26 -17.39
CA LEU A 29 6.07 6.24 -16.34
C LEU A 29 5.91 4.89 -17.05
N PRO A 30 6.74 3.87 -16.75
CA PRO A 30 6.58 2.57 -17.38
C PRO A 30 5.15 2.10 -17.16
N ASP A 31 4.52 1.55 -18.20
CA ASP A 31 3.14 1.05 -18.19
C ASP A 31 2.90 0.21 -16.94
N LEU A 32 2.20 0.77 -15.94
CA LEU A 32 1.77 0.02 -14.75
C LEU A 32 0.92 -1.20 -15.14
N ASP A 33 0.31 -1.15 -16.32
CA ASP A 33 -0.51 -2.22 -16.90
C ASP A 33 0.30 -3.49 -17.23
N LEU A 34 1.63 -3.40 -17.41
CA LEU A 34 2.50 -4.56 -17.64
C LEU A 34 2.91 -5.30 -16.35
N LEU A 35 2.62 -4.73 -15.17
CA LEU A 35 2.87 -5.34 -13.86
C LEU A 35 1.63 -6.05 -13.30
N HIS A 36 0.56 -6.15 -14.08
CA HIS A 36 -0.71 -6.74 -13.66
C HIS A 36 -0.64 -8.26 -13.77
N ASP A 37 -0.32 -8.94 -12.66
CA ASP A 37 -0.42 -10.39 -12.56
C ASP A 37 -1.88 -10.79 -12.22
N PRO A 38 -2.59 -11.51 -13.12
CA PRO A 38 -3.97 -11.93 -12.86
C PRO A 38 -4.11 -12.85 -11.64
N GLU A 39 -3.03 -13.56 -11.25
CA GLU A 39 -3.02 -14.36 -10.02
C GLU A 39 -3.07 -13.46 -8.77
N ASP A 40 -2.30 -12.37 -8.76
CA ASP A 40 -2.26 -11.41 -7.67
C ASP A 40 -3.61 -10.67 -7.51
N GLU A 41 -4.34 -10.40 -8.59
CA GLU A 41 -5.68 -9.79 -8.51
C GLU A 41 -6.72 -10.69 -7.84
N LEU A 42 -6.71 -11.99 -8.20
CA LEU A 42 -7.59 -12.97 -7.57
C LEU A 42 -7.22 -13.16 -6.09
N LEU A 43 -5.92 -13.24 -5.81
CA LEU A 43 -5.42 -13.33 -4.45
C LEU A 43 -5.79 -12.10 -3.62
N CYS A 44 -5.66 -10.90 -4.19
CA CYS A 44 -6.06 -9.65 -3.55
C CYS A 44 -7.56 -9.62 -3.26
N ALA A 45 -8.39 -10.12 -4.18
CA ALA A 45 -9.83 -10.26 -3.94
C ALA A 45 -10.13 -11.14 -2.71
N ASN A 46 -9.52 -12.33 -2.65
CA ASN A 46 -9.68 -13.26 -1.52
C ASN A 46 -9.15 -12.67 -0.21
N LEU A 47 -8.02 -11.96 -0.27
CA LEU A 47 -7.46 -11.24 0.87
C LEU A 47 -8.44 -10.17 1.38
N MET A 48 -9.08 -9.42 0.48
CA MET A 48 -10.06 -8.40 0.86
C MET A 48 -11.31 -8.99 1.51
N ASP A 49 -11.75 -10.18 1.11
CA ASP A 49 -12.83 -10.90 1.79
C ASP A 49 -12.44 -11.27 3.23
N LEU A 50 -11.21 -11.74 3.43
CA LEU A 50 -10.68 -12.05 4.77
C LEU A 50 -10.51 -10.79 5.62
N VAL A 51 -10.04 -9.68 5.04
CA VAL A 51 -9.95 -8.38 5.72
C VAL A 51 -11.34 -7.95 6.18
N GLN A 52 -12.36 -8.00 5.32
CA GLN A 52 -13.73 -7.63 5.68
C GLN A 52 -14.30 -8.55 6.77
N ALA A 53 -14.05 -9.86 6.70
CA ALA A 53 -14.46 -10.80 7.74
C ALA A 53 -13.78 -10.51 9.09
N THR A 54 -12.50 -10.15 9.08
CA THR A 54 -11.72 -9.78 10.26
C THR A 54 -12.25 -8.48 10.88
N LEU A 55 -12.48 -7.46 10.06
CA LEU A 55 -13.11 -6.19 10.46
C LEU A 55 -14.51 -6.38 11.05
N GLY A 56 -15.29 -7.33 10.53
CA GLY A 56 -16.61 -7.68 11.07
C GLY A 56 -16.59 -8.23 12.50
N ARG A 57 -15.43 -8.67 12.99
CA ARG A 57 -15.24 -9.31 14.31
C ARG A 57 -14.25 -8.53 15.20
N ALA A 58 -13.79 -7.36 14.76
CA ALA A 58 -12.70 -6.61 15.37
C ALA A 58 -13.01 -6.21 16.84
N PRO A 59 -12.13 -6.52 17.81
CA PRO A 59 -12.30 -6.11 19.19
C PRO A 59 -11.81 -4.66 19.38
N LEU A 60 -12.63 -3.67 19.03
CA LEU A 60 -12.31 -2.27 19.32
C LEU A 60 -12.65 -1.94 20.80
N GLY A 61 -11.61 -1.85 21.62
CA GLY A 61 -11.71 -1.50 23.04
C GLY A 61 -12.04 -2.69 23.96
N ALA A 62 -12.13 -2.43 25.27
CA ALA A 62 -11.96 -3.45 26.30
C ALA A 62 -13.09 -4.51 26.43
N LYS A 63 -14.25 -4.38 25.77
CA LYS A 63 -15.44 -5.19 26.13
C LYS A 63 -16.40 -5.63 25.01
N ARG A 64 -16.28 -5.19 23.75
CA ARG A 64 -17.23 -5.59 22.68
C ARG A 64 -16.57 -5.69 21.30
N CYS A 65 -16.90 -6.74 20.54
CA CYS A 65 -16.62 -6.80 19.10
C CYS A 65 -17.42 -5.72 18.39
N SER A 66 -16.74 -4.88 17.61
CA SER A 66 -17.37 -3.89 16.76
C SER A 66 -17.46 -4.45 15.34
N ARG A 67 -18.64 -4.38 14.73
CA ARG A 67 -18.80 -4.73 13.32
C ARG A 67 -18.37 -3.54 12.48
N LEU A 68 -17.15 -3.57 11.94
CA LEU A 68 -16.64 -2.52 11.05
C LEU A 68 -17.04 -2.78 9.61
N LEU A 69 -17.43 -1.73 8.89
CA LEU A 69 -17.78 -1.80 7.46
C LEU A 69 -16.80 -0.99 6.63
N MET A 70 -16.24 -1.65 5.62
CA MET A 70 -15.38 -1.06 4.61
C MET A 70 -16.24 -0.54 3.44
N PRO A 71 -16.23 0.77 3.15
CA PRO A 71 -16.91 1.29 1.96
C PRO A 71 -16.31 0.70 0.67
N ALA A 72 -17.13 0.47 -0.37
CA ALA A 72 -16.66 -0.09 -1.64
C ALA A 72 -15.52 0.73 -2.28
N GLN A 73 -15.59 2.07 -2.18
CA GLN A 73 -14.51 2.95 -2.63
C GLN A 73 -13.19 2.68 -1.88
N LEU A 74 -13.26 2.54 -0.56
CA LEU A 74 -12.07 2.24 0.26
C LEU A 74 -11.50 0.87 -0.09
N LEU A 75 -12.37 -0.13 -0.30
CA LEU A 75 -11.96 -1.47 -0.75
C LEU A 75 -11.18 -1.41 -2.06
N ALA A 76 -11.69 -0.71 -3.07
CA ALA A 76 -11.02 -0.56 -4.35
C ALA A 76 -9.65 0.13 -4.21
N GLN A 77 -9.59 1.23 -3.45
CA GLN A 77 -8.32 1.95 -3.24
C GLN A 77 -7.28 1.12 -2.49
N VAL A 78 -7.71 0.36 -1.47
CA VAL A 78 -6.81 -0.54 -0.74
C VAL A 78 -6.27 -1.64 -1.65
N ARG A 79 -7.11 -2.27 -2.48
CA ARG A 79 -6.65 -3.28 -3.45
C ARG A 79 -5.54 -2.74 -4.35
N THR A 80 -5.80 -1.61 -5.01
CA THR A 80 -4.84 -0.97 -5.91
C THR A 80 -3.52 -0.70 -5.19
N GLU A 81 -3.57 -0.18 -3.96
CA GLU A 81 -2.36 0.17 -3.22
C GLU A 81 -1.57 -1.06 -2.74
N LEU A 82 -2.25 -2.13 -2.28
CA LEU A 82 -1.60 -3.37 -1.88
C LEU A 82 -0.85 -4.01 -3.06
N LEU A 83 -1.50 -4.08 -4.24
CA LEU A 83 -0.90 -4.62 -5.45
C LEU A 83 0.27 -3.77 -5.93
N ARG A 84 0.11 -2.44 -5.96
CA ARG A 84 1.18 -1.50 -6.34
C ARG A 84 2.42 -1.63 -5.45
N LEU A 85 2.24 -1.83 -4.14
CA LEU A 85 3.37 -1.98 -3.23
C LEU A 85 4.04 -3.35 -3.34
N ALA A 86 3.26 -4.39 -3.65
CA ALA A 86 3.72 -5.77 -3.73
C ALA A 86 4.40 -6.12 -5.06
N CYS A 87 4.06 -5.45 -6.19
CA CYS A 87 4.59 -5.81 -7.51
C CYS A 87 6.12 -5.66 -7.64
N SER A 88 6.76 -4.91 -6.73
CA SER A 88 8.22 -4.74 -6.65
C SER A 88 8.90 -5.74 -5.72
N GLU A 89 8.14 -6.64 -5.08
CA GLU A 89 8.67 -7.60 -4.11
C GLU A 89 8.73 -9.02 -4.69
N PRO A 90 9.67 -9.87 -4.23
CA PRO A 90 9.70 -11.27 -4.58
C PRO A 90 8.37 -11.96 -4.24
N CYS A 91 7.86 -12.75 -5.19
CA CYS A 91 6.58 -13.45 -5.08
C CYS A 91 5.35 -12.53 -5.01
N GLY A 92 5.47 -11.24 -5.38
CA GLY A 92 4.33 -10.33 -5.45
C GLY A 92 3.56 -10.28 -4.13
N LEU A 93 2.23 -10.22 -4.22
CA LEU A 93 1.38 -10.13 -3.04
C LEU A 93 1.45 -11.38 -2.15
N ARG A 94 1.78 -12.55 -2.71
CA ARG A 94 1.92 -13.81 -1.97
C ARG A 94 3.01 -13.76 -0.90
N GLY A 95 4.06 -12.97 -1.13
CA GLY A 95 5.16 -12.78 -0.18
C GLY A 95 4.84 -11.87 1.01
N ALA A 96 3.61 -11.34 1.11
CA ALA A 96 3.24 -10.37 2.12
C ALA A 96 2.72 -11.00 3.42
N LEU A 97 3.12 -10.40 4.55
CA LEU A 97 2.38 -10.43 5.81
C LEU A 97 1.57 -9.14 5.92
N LEU A 98 0.25 -9.22 6.00
CA LEU A 98 -0.63 -8.07 6.18
C LEU A 98 -0.93 -7.86 7.67
N ASP A 99 -0.47 -6.72 8.21
CA ASP A 99 -0.85 -6.22 9.54
C ASP A 99 -2.03 -5.26 9.39
N LEU A 100 -3.15 -5.57 10.02
CA LEU A 100 -4.39 -4.80 9.92
C LEU A 100 -4.62 -3.99 11.20
N CYS A 101 -4.60 -2.66 11.07
CA CYS A 101 -4.77 -1.73 12.16
C CYS A 101 -5.95 -0.78 11.93
N VAL A 102 -6.60 -0.34 13.00
CA VAL A 102 -7.67 0.67 12.96
C VAL A 102 -7.33 1.85 13.88
N GLU A 103 -7.14 3.02 13.29
CA GLU A 103 -6.96 4.29 13.98
C GLU A 103 -8.30 4.89 14.43
N HIS A 104 -8.33 5.32 15.69
CA HIS A 104 -9.41 6.12 16.27
C HIS A 104 -8.82 7.21 17.18
N GLY A 105 -8.88 8.46 16.73
CA GLY A 105 -8.28 9.58 17.46
C GLY A 105 -6.77 9.40 17.59
N LYS A 106 -6.28 9.23 18.83
CA LYS A 106 -4.85 8.96 19.11
C LYS A 106 -4.54 7.48 19.31
N ALA A 107 -5.56 6.62 19.34
CA ALA A 107 -5.39 5.18 19.52
C ALA A 107 -5.25 4.49 18.17
N CYS A 108 -4.38 3.48 18.11
CA CYS A 108 -4.26 2.56 16.99
C CYS A 108 -4.50 1.14 17.54
N HIS A 109 -5.52 0.47 17.01
CA HIS A 109 -5.91 -0.87 17.44
C HIS A 109 -5.38 -1.89 16.44
N ASP A 110 -4.57 -2.84 16.92
CA ASP A 110 -4.23 -4.05 16.16
C ASP A 110 -5.49 -4.93 16.06
N VAL A 111 -5.88 -5.25 14.84
CA VAL A 111 -7.11 -6.00 14.51
C VAL A 111 -6.79 -7.42 14.03
N GLY A 112 -5.60 -7.64 13.48
CA GLY A 112 -5.19 -8.96 13.03
C GLY A 112 -4.00 -8.96 12.09
N HIS A 113 -3.41 -10.14 11.95
CA HIS A 113 -2.27 -10.42 11.09
C HIS A 113 -2.62 -11.56 10.13
N ILE A 114 -2.37 -11.36 8.84
CA ILE A 114 -2.75 -12.30 7.78
C ILE A 114 -1.51 -12.57 6.91
N ALA A 115 -0.99 -13.80 6.96
CA ALA A 115 -0.08 -14.27 5.91
C ALA A 115 -0.91 -14.46 4.64
N VAL A 116 -0.56 -13.75 3.55
CA VAL A 116 -1.40 -13.75 2.34
C VAL A 116 -1.43 -15.11 1.67
N ASP A 117 -0.28 -15.78 1.56
CA ASP A 117 -0.17 -17.14 1.08
C ASP A 117 0.48 -18.03 2.17
N PRO A 118 -0.23 -19.00 2.75
CA PRO A 118 0.33 -19.88 3.79
C PRO A 118 1.42 -20.84 3.28
N ALA A 119 1.55 -21.03 1.97
CA ALA A 119 2.59 -21.84 1.35
C ALA A 119 3.89 -21.06 1.10
N VAL A 120 3.89 -19.74 1.31
CA VAL A 120 5.04 -18.86 1.11
C VAL A 120 5.46 -18.25 2.45
N VAL A 121 6.75 -18.27 2.74
CA VAL A 121 7.28 -17.55 3.91
C VAL A 121 7.26 -16.06 3.59
N PRO A 122 6.57 -15.21 4.40
CA PRO A 122 6.54 -13.78 4.13
C PRO A 122 7.93 -13.15 4.13
N THR A 123 8.21 -12.30 3.16
CA THR A 123 9.50 -11.60 2.99
C THR A 123 9.39 -10.10 3.25
N PHE A 124 8.17 -9.57 3.19
CA PHE A 124 7.84 -8.20 3.53
C PHE A 124 6.50 -8.12 4.26
N GLN A 125 6.30 -7.01 4.94
CA GLN A 125 5.09 -6.68 5.67
C GLN A 125 4.41 -5.48 5.03
N LEU A 126 3.08 -5.56 4.91
CA LEU A 126 2.21 -4.45 4.58
C LEU A 126 1.38 -4.12 5.82
N THR A 127 1.59 -2.94 6.39
CA THR A 127 0.77 -2.47 7.53
C THR A 127 -0.35 -1.59 6.99
N LEU A 128 -1.56 -2.14 6.92
CA LEU A 128 -2.77 -1.44 6.49
C LEU A 128 -3.41 -0.76 7.70
N VAL A 129 -3.38 0.57 7.71
CA VAL A 129 -3.97 1.40 8.76
C VAL A 129 -5.24 2.06 8.23
N LEU A 130 -6.38 1.56 8.70
CA LEU A 130 -7.71 2.08 8.39
C LEU A 130 -8.13 3.10 9.45
N ARG A 131 -9.01 4.04 9.09
CA ARG A 131 -9.50 5.06 10.03
C ARG A 131 -10.98 4.91 10.27
N LEU A 132 -11.41 5.04 11.52
CA LEU A 132 -12.84 5.11 11.83
C LEU A 132 -13.41 6.50 11.48
N ASP A 133 -14.62 6.58 10.94
CA ASP A 133 -15.28 7.88 10.77
C ASP A 133 -15.63 8.47 12.15
N SER A 134 -14.95 9.54 12.52
CA SER A 134 -15.08 10.21 13.84
C SER A 134 -16.48 10.76 14.09
N ARG A 135 -17.29 10.96 13.04
CA ARG A 135 -18.70 11.38 13.16
C ARG A 135 -19.63 10.26 13.62
N LEU A 136 -19.21 9.00 13.49
CA LEU A 136 -20.06 7.82 13.72
C LEU A 136 -19.72 7.06 15.00
N TRP A 137 -18.68 7.47 15.73
CA TRP A 137 -18.41 6.88 17.04
C TRP A 137 -19.22 7.61 18.12
N PRO A 138 -20.15 6.94 18.82
CA PRO A 138 -20.78 7.53 19.98
C PRO A 138 -19.69 7.80 21.02
N LYS A 139 -19.30 9.07 21.17
CA LYS A 139 -18.48 9.56 22.29
C LYS A 139 -19.06 8.91 23.54
N ILE A 140 -18.28 8.04 24.18
CA ILE A 140 -18.60 7.26 25.37
C ILE A 140 -19.80 7.89 26.10
N GLN A 141 -21.02 7.42 25.76
CA GLN A 141 -22.19 7.71 26.58
C GLN A 141 -22.05 6.78 27.77
N GLY A 142 -21.24 7.23 28.73
CA GLY A 142 -21.40 6.83 30.10
C GLY A 142 -22.86 7.00 30.45
N LEU A 143 -23.41 5.97 31.08
CA LEU A 143 -24.75 5.94 31.68
C LEU A 143 -25.89 5.78 30.65
N PHE A 144 -26.42 4.55 30.60
CA PHE A 144 -27.72 4.19 30.00
C PHE A 144 -27.83 4.27 28.46
N SER A 145 -27.27 3.29 27.76
CA SER A 145 -27.77 2.92 26.44
C SER A 145 -28.15 1.45 26.40
N SER A 146 -29.41 1.21 26.73
CA SER A 146 -30.20 0.04 26.33
C SER A 146 -30.57 0.11 24.82
N GLY A 147 -29.65 0.62 23.98
CA GLY A 147 -29.78 0.68 22.53
C GLY A 147 -28.96 -0.44 21.88
N PRO A 148 -29.29 -0.90 20.66
CA PRO A 148 -28.76 -2.13 20.11
C PRO A 148 -27.23 -2.05 20.01
N ALA A 149 -26.57 -2.95 20.72
CA ALA A 149 -25.12 -3.09 20.82
C ALA A 149 -24.43 -3.51 19.49
N PHE A 150 -25.07 -3.27 18.35
CA PHE A 150 -24.85 -3.98 17.09
C PHE A 150 -24.90 -3.08 15.83
N ALA A 151 -25.03 -1.76 15.97
CA ALA A 151 -24.98 -0.88 14.80
C ALA A 151 -23.57 -0.95 14.17
N PRO A 152 -23.45 -1.29 12.88
CA PRO A 152 -22.16 -1.37 12.23
C PRO A 152 -21.53 0.01 12.10
N LEU A 153 -20.21 0.09 12.30
CA LEU A 153 -19.46 1.33 12.22
C LEU A 153 -18.73 1.40 10.89
N LYS A 154 -18.91 2.51 10.19
CA LYS A 154 -18.30 2.71 8.87
C LYS A 154 -16.89 3.27 9.01
N LEU A 155 -15.97 2.70 8.23
CA LEU A 155 -14.62 3.23 8.09
C LEU A 155 -14.61 4.48 7.19
N SER A 156 -13.70 5.40 7.48
CA SER A 156 -13.35 6.50 6.60
C SER A 156 -12.64 5.98 5.35
N THR A 157 -12.80 6.66 4.22
CA THR A 157 -12.04 6.37 2.99
C THR A 157 -10.56 6.72 3.09
N GLY A 158 -10.14 7.47 4.13
CA GLY A 158 -8.73 7.71 4.38
C GLY A 158 -8.06 6.49 5.02
N PHE A 159 -6.95 6.04 4.43
CA PHE A 159 -6.13 4.93 4.93
C PHE A 159 -4.65 5.20 4.63
N ARG A 160 -3.78 4.35 5.19
CA ARG A 160 -2.34 4.32 4.90
C ARG A 160 -1.91 2.87 4.76
N VAL A 161 -0.95 2.61 3.88
CA VAL A 161 -0.24 1.33 3.81
C VAL A 161 1.24 1.60 3.96
N ILE A 162 1.91 0.88 4.86
CA ILE A 162 3.36 0.97 5.05
C ILE A 162 3.98 -0.37 4.66
N LYS A 163 4.89 -0.36 3.69
CA LYS A 163 5.69 -1.54 3.32
C LYS A 163 7.00 -1.58 4.12
N LYS A 164 7.35 -2.74 4.65
CA LYS A 164 8.63 -2.99 5.34
C LYS A 164 9.19 -4.35 4.94
N LYS A 165 10.44 -4.41 4.47
CA LYS A 165 11.15 -5.69 4.25
C LYS A 165 11.44 -6.37 5.60
N LEU A 166 11.17 -7.67 5.71
CA LEU A 166 11.36 -8.42 6.95
C LEU A 166 12.82 -8.84 7.18
N TYR A 167 13.57 -9.02 6.10
CA TYR A 167 14.94 -9.54 6.13
C TYR A 167 15.94 -8.61 5.42
N SER A 168 15.89 -7.31 5.71
CA SER A 168 16.86 -6.33 5.19
C SER A 168 17.64 -5.67 6.32
N SER A 169 18.92 -5.36 6.07
CA SER A 169 19.76 -4.52 6.95
C SER A 169 19.62 -3.02 6.65
N GLU A 170 18.85 -2.65 5.61
CA GLU A 170 18.63 -1.25 5.23
C GLU A 170 17.67 -0.55 6.19
N GLN A 171 18.07 0.63 6.65
CA GLN A 171 17.29 1.52 7.49
C GLN A 171 16.13 2.09 6.66
N LEU A 172 14.89 2.08 7.19
CA LEU A 172 13.65 2.50 6.51
C LEU A 172 13.86 3.74 5.62
N LEU A 173 13.84 3.54 4.29
CA LEU A 173 13.81 4.63 3.33
C LEU A 173 12.36 5.14 3.26
N ILE A 174 12.13 6.34 3.78
CA ILE A 174 10.85 7.04 3.63
C ILE A 174 10.97 7.86 2.35
N GLU A 175 10.24 7.46 1.31
CA GLU A 175 10.10 8.24 0.08
C GLU A 175 8.85 9.10 0.21
N GLU A 176 9.03 10.42 0.23
CA GLU A 176 7.92 11.39 0.20
C GLU A 176 7.55 11.64 -1.27
N CYS A 177 6.30 11.33 -1.63
CA CYS A 177 5.66 11.75 -2.88
C CYS A 177 4.65 12.85 -2.61
#